data_AF-A0A6J7EYV5-F1
#
_entry.id   AF-A0A6J7EYV5-F1
#
_cell.length_a   1.000
_cell.length_b   1.000
_cell.length_c   1.000
_cell.angle_alpha   90.00
_cell.angle_beta   90.00
_cell.angle_gamma   90.00
#
_symmetry.space_group_name_H-M   'P 1'
#
loop_
_entity.id
_entity.type
_entity.pdbx_description
1 polymer ?
#
loop_
_entity_poly.entity_id
_entity_poly.type
_entity_poly.pdbx_seq_one_letter_code
_entity_poly.pdbx_strand_id
1 'polypeptide(L)'
;MKKQTVTERRKEILETTCEVVIERGFAATRIADVAKRLSVSTSLIHYHYDSKEQLLAEAFSHYARKDLAELHAEIDAAPTSLAALDRAIQDYVPEGSGDMEWMLWIDAWGEALRNPMMKKISQELDEQSVELLERVLSAGVASGEFRCSDPSASALRLTGLIDGLAIQFAAHDGLLTRAAFIDHVRWLAAAEVGVDIAEFDASQAAVPAASKPLSPATDLALRQLIGRYCDGVQQRDVDIWGSTWANDATWDLARGKPVSGRANIIKTWLGAMKNFAWVVQMAPLTVFDINEAAGEGTGRVTVQERFRTADGAAGSMLGTYHDRYVRTSVGWVFAERRLELIERLIDPTPA
;
A
#
# COMPACT_ATOMS: atom_id res chain seq x y z
N MET A 1 -31.21 -7.19 21.83
CA MET A 1 -29.84 -6.62 21.82
C MET A 1 -28.87 -7.68 22.30
N LYS A 2 -27.87 -8.05 21.50
CA LYS A 2 -26.78 -8.93 21.98
C LYS A 2 -26.05 -8.22 23.11
N LYS A 3 -25.78 -8.93 24.21
CA LYS A 3 -25.00 -8.44 25.35
C LYS A 3 -23.57 -8.27 24.86
N GLN A 4 -23.09 -7.04 24.77
CA GLN A 4 -21.72 -6.75 24.38
C GLN A 4 -20.77 -7.34 25.41
N THR A 5 -19.69 -7.96 24.95
CA THR A 5 -18.71 -8.58 25.84
C THR A 5 -17.92 -7.53 26.61
N VAL A 6 -17.36 -7.92 27.76
CA VAL A 6 -16.50 -7.03 28.58
C VAL A 6 -15.32 -6.50 27.75
N THR A 7 -14.75 -7.33 26.87
CA THR A 7 -13.64 -6.97 26.00
C THR A 7 -14.04 -5.92 24.95
N GLU A 8 -15.17 -6.12 24.26
CA GLU A 8 -15.69 -5.15 23.29
C GLU A 8 -16.00 -3.81 23.96
N ARG A 9 -16.54 -3.83 25.19
CA ARG A 9 -16.83 -2.60 25.94
C ARG A 9 -15.56 -1.86 26.36
N ARG A 10 -14.52 -2.57 26.84
CA ARG A 10 -13.22 -1.95 27.15
C ARG A 10 -12.64 -1.27 25.91
N LYS A 11 -12.63 -1.96 24.77
CA LYS A 11 -12.13 -1.40 23.50
C LYS A 11 -12.85 -0.11 23.12
N GLU A 12 -14.19 -0.13 23.14
CA GLU A 12 -15.02 1.05 22.83
C GLU A 12 -14.73 2.24 23.77
N ILE A 13 -14.47 1.96 25.06
CA ILE A 13 -14.08 2.98 26.04
C ILE A 13 -12.73 3.59 25.70
N LEU A 14 -11.74 2.77 25.34
CA LEU A 14 -10.39 3.25 24.99
C LEU A 14 -10.42 4.09 23.71
N GLU A 15 -11.06 3.60 22.64
CA GLU A 15 -11.20 4.33 21.37
C GLU A 15 -11.88 5.69 21.58
N THR A 16 -12.98 5.71 22.34
CA THR A 16 -13.68 6.97 22.64
C THR A 16 -12.87 7.89 23.54
N THR A 17 -12.05 7.34 24.44
CA THR A 17 -11.15 8.14 25.26
C THR A 17 -10.12 8.84 24.39
N CYS A 18 -9.52 8.15 23.41
CA CYS A 18 -8.59 8.77 22.47
C CYS A 18 -9.25 9.94 21.74
N GLU A 19 -10.47 9.78 21.21
CA GLU A 19 -11.20 10.88 20.54
C GLU A 19 -11.38 12.10 21.44
N VAL A 20 -11.77 11.90 22.70
CA VAL A 20 -11.99 13.00 23.65
C VAL A 20 -10.67 13.68 24.01
N VAL A 21 -9.59 12.91 24.16
CA VAL A 21 -8.25 13.42 24.43
C VAL A 21 -7.74 14.23 23.26
N ILE A 22 -7.90 13.73 22.06
CA ILE A 22 -7.58 14.42 20.81
C ILE A 22 -8.25 15.80 20.74
N GLU A 23 -9.53 15.89 21.11
CA GLU A 23 -10.29 17.15 21.01
C GLU A 23 -9.92 18.16 22.12
N ARG A 24 -9.41 17.70 23.27
CA ARG A 24 -9.36 18.52 24.51
C ARG A 24 -8.01 18.52 25.21
N GLY A 25 -7.12 17.63 24.83
CA GLY A 25 -5.89 17.25 25.51
C GLY A 25 -6.09 16.37 26.74
N PHE A 26 -5.01 15.73 27.19
CA PHE A 26 -4.99 14.86 28.38
C PHE A 26 -5.43 15.60 29.64
N ALA A 27 -4.94 16.82 29.82
CA ALA A 27 -5.19 17.62 31.02
C ALA A 27 -6.68 17.97 31.17
N ALA A 28 -7.35 18.38 30.09
CA ALA A 28 -8.74 18.83 30.15
C ALA A 28 -9.77 17.69 30.08
N THR A 29 -9.37 16.49 29.65
CA THR A 29 -10.25 15.32 29.57
C THR A 29 -10.72 14.86 30.95
N ARG A 30 -12.02 14.58 31.12
CA ARG A 30 -12.59 14.00 32.34
C ARG A 30 -13.32 12.70 32.02
N ILE A 31 -13.41 11.80 33.00
CA ILE A 31 -14.20 10.55 32.88
C ILE A 31 -15.65 10.84 32.48
N ALA A 32 -16.23 11.93 32.96
CA ALA A 32 -17.58 12.36 32.60
C ALA A 32 -17.74 12.70 31.10
N ASP A 33 -16.68 13.18 30.45
CA ASP A 33 -16.71 13.52 29.03
C ASP A 33 -16.76 12.26 28.16
N VAL A 34 -15.94 11.26 28.51
CA VAL A 34 -15.94 9.93 27.87
C VAL A 34 -17.28 9.23 28.08
N ALA A 35 -17.78 9.21 29.32
CA ALA A 35 -19.07 8.61 29.65
C ALA A 35 -20.23 9.27 28.85
N LYS A 36 -20.19 10.61 28.73
CA LYS A 36 -21.17 11.37 27.95
C LYS A 36 -21.09 11.03 26.46
N ARG A 37 -19.89 10.94 25.87
CA ARG A 37 -19.70 10.59 24.46
C ARG A 37 -20.25 9.19 24.15
N LEU A 38 -20.03 8.24 25.05
CA LEU A 38 -20.54 6.86 24.95
C LEU A 38 -22.02 6.70 25.34
N SER A 39 -22.66 7.74 25.85
CA SER A 39 -24.01 7.65 26.44
C SER A 39 -24.12 6.58 27.54
N VAL A 40 -23.10 6.47 28.40
CA VAL A 40 -23.05 5.55 29.54
C VAL A 40 -22.89 6.29 30.87
N SER A 41 -23.03 5.59 31.99
CA SER A 41 -22.76 6.17 33.31
C SER A 41 -21.26 6.25 33.59
N THR A 42 -20.84 7.24 34.37
CA THR A 42 -19.46 7.33 34.87
C THR A 42 -19.08 6.11 35.71
N SER A 43 -20.04 5.53 36.43
CA SER A 43 -19.86 4.28 37.18
C SER A 43 -19.48 3.09 36.29
N LEU A 44 -19.96 3.03 35.04
CA LEU A 44 -19.55 1.99 34.10
C LEU A 44 -18.08 2.14 33.69
N ILE A 45 -17.61 3.39 33.50
CA ILE A 45 -16.19 3.63 33.21
C ILE A 45 -15.34 3.23 34.41
N HIS A 46 -15.74 3.62 35.63
CA HIS A 46 -15.06 3.24 36.87
C HIS A 46 -15.07 1.74 37.16
N TYR A 47 -16.03 0.99 36.60
CA TYR A 47 -16.02 -0.48 36.69
C TYR A 47 -14.85 -1.09 35.89
N HIS A 48 -14.36 -0.41 34.85
CA HIS A 48 -13.26 -0.87 34.01
C HIS A 48 -11.90 -0.24 34.36
N TYR A 49 -11.90 0.98 34.91
CA TYR A 49 -10.70 1.78 35.18
C TYR A 49 -10.80 2.50 36.53
N ASP A 50 -9.80 2.32 37.38
CA ASP A 50 -9.81 2.82 38.75
C ASP A 50 -9.61 4.34 38.82
N SER A 51 -8.91 4.92 37.84
CA SER A 51 -8.61 6.35 37.80
C SER A 51 -8.63 6.94 36.39
N LYS A 52 -8.67 8.28 36.31
CA LYS A 52 -8.53 9.02 35.03
C LYS A 52 -7.17 8.70 34.39
N GLU A 53 -6.13 8.68 35.21
CA GLU A 53 -4.75 8.44 34.79
C GLU A 53 -4.61 7.04 34.19
N GLN A 54 -5.21 6.02 34.81
CA GLN A 54 -5.22 4.68 34.26
C GLN A 54 -5.96 4.62 32.92
N LEU A 55 -7.15 5.22 32.83
CA LEU A 55 -7.92 5.25 31.60
C LEU A 55 -7.14 5.90 30.45
N LEU A 56 -6.52 7.05 30.73
CA LEU A 56 -5.73 7.79 29.74
C LEU A 56 -4.47 7.03 29.30
N ALA A 57 -3.77 6.39 30.24
CA ALA A 57 -2.58 5.62 29.93
C ALA A 57 -2.89 4.33 29.15
N GLU A 58 -3.98 3.63 29.48
CA GLU A 58 -4.45 2.49 28.69
C GLU A 58 -4.96 2.89 27.31
N ALA A 59 -5.60 4.06 27.18
CA ALA A 59 -6.08 4.57 25.88
C ALA A 59 -4.91 4.90 24.95
N PHE A 60 -3.91 5.62 25.47
CA PHE A 60 -2.67 5.88 24.75
C PHE A 60 -1.95 4.59 24.34
N SER A 61 -1.80 3.63 25.26
CA SER A 61 -1.18 2.34 24.96
C SER A 61 -1.95 1.54 23.90
N HIS A 62 -3.28 1.62 23.90
CA HIS A 62 -4.11 0.96 22.90
C HIS A 62 -3.90 1.54 21.50
N TYR A 63 -3.84 2.87 21.40
CA TYR A 63 -3.61 3.60 20.16
C TYR A 63 -2.21 3.29 19.62
N ALA A 64 -1.15 3.60 20.38
CA ALA A 64 0.23 3.44 19.93
C ALA A 64 0.60 1.99 19.54
N ARG A 65 0.03 0.98 20.20
CA ARG A 65 0.25 -0.43 19.81
C ARG A 65 -0.41 -0.81 18.49
N LYS A 66 -1.54 -0.19 18.16
CA LYS A 66 -2.23 -0.40 16.90
C LYS A 66 -1.36 0.16 15.76
N ASP A 67 -0.86 1.38 15.93
CA ASP A 67 -0.08 2.05 14.89
C ASP A 67 1.28 1.37 14.69
N LEU A 68 1.96 0.99 15.79
CA LEU A 68 3.18 0.16 15.71
C LEU A 68 2.96 -1.17 14.96
N ALA A 69 1.79 -1.80 15.10
CA ALA A 69 1.49 -3.05 14.40
C ALA A 69 1.21 -2.82 12.89
N GLU A 70 0.55 -1.71 12.54
CA GLU A 70 0.32 -1.29 11.16
C GLU A 70 1.66 -0.98 10.47
N LEU A 71 2.50 -0.15 11.10
CA LEU A 71 3.84 0.18 10.61
C LEU A 71 4.73 -1.06 10.46
N HIS A 72 4.67 -2.00 11.40
CA HIS A 72 5.46 -3.24 11.29
C HIS A 72 5.10 -4.03 10.02
N ALA A 73 3.80 -4.13 9.69
CA ALA A 73 3.35 -4.81 8.49
C ALA A 73 3.79 -4.08 7.21
N GLU A 74 3.81 -2.74 7.21
CA GLU A 74 4.27 -1.96 6.06
C GLU A 74 5.78 -2.09 5.82
N ILE A 75 6.56 -2.11 6.89
CA ILE A 75 8.01 -2.35 6.85
C ILE A 75 8.31 -3.76 6.33
N ASP A 76 7.62 -4.78 6.85
CA ASP A 76 7.83 -6.18 6.43
C ASP A 76 7.45 -6.41 4.96
N ALA A 77 6.50 -5.64 4.44
CA ALA A 77 6.10 -5.67 3.03
C ALA A 77 7.03 -4.85 2.11
N ALA A 78 8.12 -4.26 2.62
CA ALA A 78 9.02 -3.45 1.81
C ALA A 78 9.96 -4.31 0.97
N PRO A 79 10.19 -3.95 -0.31
CA PRO A 79 11.03 -4.75 -1.20
C PRO A 79 12.53 -4.64 -0.89
N THR A 80 12.94 -3.58 -0.21
CA THR A 80 14.34 -3.29 0.14
C THR A 80 14.40 -2.64 1.52
N SER A 81 15.58 -2.68 2.16
CA SER A 81 15.79 -2.04 3.45
C SER A 81 15.67 -0.52 3.34
N LEU A 82 16.09 0.06 2.21
CA LEU A 82 15.90 1.47 1.92
C LEU A 82 14.42 1.86 1.79
N ALA A 83 13.60 1.01 1.15
CA ALA A 83 12.16 1.25 1.06
C ALA A 83 11.47 1.09 2.43
N ALA A 84 11.92 0.14 3.26
CA ALA A 84 11.44 -0.01 4.64
C ALA A 84 11.77 1.25 5.48
N LEU A 85 12.99 1.75 5.35
CA LEU A 85 13.44 2.97 6.03
C LEU A 85 12.64 4.18 5.58
N ASP A 86 12.39 4.35 4.28
CA ASP A 86 11.56 5.44 3.78
C ASP A 86 10.11 5.34 4.27
N ARG A 87 9.52 4.14 4.30
CA ARG A 87 8.17 3.94 4.87
C ARG A 87 8.10 4.33 6.33
N ALA A 88 9.08 3.90 7.13
CA ALA A 88 9.17 4.31 8.53
C ALA A 88 9.25 5.84 8.67
N ILE A 89 10.08 6.50 7.85
CA ILE A 89 10.19 7.97 7.86
C ILE A 89 8.86 8.62 7.47
N GLN A 90 8.18 8.12 6.44
CA GLN A 90 6.90 8.66 5.98
C GLN A 90 5.80 8.51 7.03
N ASP A 91 5.75 7.39 7.73
CA ASP A 91 4.77 7.10 8.77
C ASP A 91 5.01 7.95 10.03
N TYR A 92 6.25 8.00 10.51
CA TYR A 92 6.59 8.80 11.68
C TYR A 92 6.47 10.32 11.45
N VAL A 93 6.46 10.82 10.21
CA VAL A 93 6.28 12.25 9.94
C VAL A 93 4.80 12.63 9.86
N PRO A 94 4.31 13.54 10.72
CA PRO A 94 2.90 13.93 10.77
C PRO A 94 2.35 14.40 9.41
N GLU A 95 1.09 14.07 9.12
CA GLU A 95 0.40 14.47 7.88
C GLU A 95 0.14 15.98 7.79
N GLY A 96 -0.02 16.65 8.94
CA GLY A 96 -0.27 18.08 9.03
C GLY A 96 -0.12 18.64 10.45
N SER A 97 -0.23 19.95 10.62
CA SER A 97 -0.10 20.56 11.96
C SER A 97 -1.26 20.20 12.91
N GLY A 98 -2.37 19.72 12.36
CA GLY A 98 -3.49 19.15 13.11
C GLY A 98 -3.48 17.62 13.17
N ASP A 99 -2.33 16.98 12.92
CA ASP A 99 -2.22 15.53 13.02
C ASP A 99 -2.53 15.07 14.45
N MET A 100 -3.57 14.27 14.53
CA MET A 100 -4.20 13.84 15.77
C MET A 100 -3.34 12.88 16.58
N GLU A 101 -2.55 12.08 15.89
CA GLU A 101 -1.65 11.10 16.47
C GLU A 101 -0.51 11.79 17.20
N TRP A 102 0.11 12.77 16.55
CA TRP A 102 1.22 13.51 17.10
C TRP A 102 0.82 14.41 18.27
N MET A 103 -0.40 14.95 18.28
CA MET A 103 -0.92 15.66 19.46
C MET A 103 -1.06 14.72 20.67
N LEU A 104 -1.48 13.47 20.46
CA LEU A 104 -1.59 12.48 21.53
C LEU A 104 -0.21 12.14 22.13
N TRP A 105 0.79 11.96 21.29
CA TRP A 105 2.18 11.71 21.70
C TRP A 105 2.79 12.89 22.48
N ILE A 106 2.64 14.12 21.97
CA ILE A 106 3.15 15.32 22.64
C ILE A 106 2.51 15.48 24.03
N ASP A 107 1.20 15.27 24.14
CA ASP A 107 0.53 15.30 25.43
C ASP A 107 1.00 14.17 26.36
N ALA A 108 1.18 12.95 25.84
CA ALA A 108 1.67 11.82 26.60
C ALA A 108 3.06 12.06 27.18
N TRP A 109 4.00 12.64 26.39
CA TRP A 109 5.31 13.06 26.88
C TRP A 109 5.20 14.16 27.94
N GLY A 110 4.32 15.15 27.73
CA GLY A 110 4.06 16.21 28.71
C GLY A 110 3.53 15.68 30.04
N GLU A 111 2.67 14.66 30.00
CA GLU A 111 2.11 13.98 31.17
C GLU A 111 3.11 13.02 31.83
N ALA A 112 3.93 12.31 31.04
CA ALA A 112 5.00 11.42 31.52
C ALA A 112 6.01 12.11 32.44
N LEU A 113 6.21 13.43 32.29
CA LEU A 113 7.06 14.22 33.19
C LEU A 113 6.54 14.28 34.63
N ARG A 114 5.26 13.99 34.87
CA ARG A 114 4.60 14.14 36.18
C ARG A 114 3.89 12.88 36.67
N ASN A 115 3.56 11.97 35.76
CA ASN A 115 2.76 10.79 36.04
C ASN A 115 3.57 9.50 35.84
N PRO A 116 3.91 8.75 36.91
CA PRO A 116 4.72 7.54 36.80
C PRO A 116 4.12 6.44 35.91
N MET A 117 2.79 6.33 35.85
CA MET A 117 2.13 5.33 35.00
C MET A 117 2.28 5.69 33.53
N MET A 118 2.03 6.96 33.18
CA MET A 118 2.27 7.45 31.82
C MET A 118 3.75 7.37 31.45
N LYS A 119 4.65 7.72 32.36
CA LYS A 119 6.10 7.63 32.15
C LYS A 119 6.53 6.23 31.72
N LYS A 120 6.05 5.21 32.43
CA LYS A 120 6.37 3.81 32.11
C LYS A 120 5.87 3.43 30.72
N ILE A 121 4.62 3.76 30.41
CA ILE A 121 4.00 3.39 29.13
C ILE A 121 4.65 4.14 27.96
N SER A 122 4.88 5.44 28.09
CA SER A 122 5.59 6.25 27.10
C SER A 122 6.99 5.69 26.84
N GLN A 123 7.75 5.39 27.90
CA GLN A 123 9.09 4.82 27.75
C GLN A 123 9.06 3.47 27.02
N GLU A 124 8.15 2.56 27.37
CA GLU A 124 8.03 1.26 26.70
C GLU A 124 7.70 1.41 25.21
N LEU A 125 6.92 2.42 24.82
CA LEU A 125 6.53 2.66 23.44
C LEU A 125 7.65 3.37 22.66
N ASP A 126 8.31 4.36 23.25
CA ASP A 126 9.48 5.02 22.66
C ASP A 126 10.59 3.99 22.38
N GLU A 127 10.83 3.07 23.32
CA GLU A 127 11.79 1.95 23.16
C GLU A 127 11.38 1.05 21.99
N GLN A 128 10.10 0.69 21.84
CA GLN A 128 9.60 -0.12 20.72
C GLN A 128 9.76 0.59 19.36
N SER A 129 9.52 1.90 19.31
CA SER A 129 9.69 2.70 18.10
C SER A 129 11.15 2.74 17.65
N VAL A 130 12.08 2.94 18.60
CA VAL A 130 13.53 2.89 18.35
C VAL A 130 13.97 1.50 17.90
N GLU A 131 13.51 0.44 18.58
CA GLU A 131 13.82 -0.95 18.23
C GLU A 131 13.34 -1.30 16.81
N LEU A 132 12.17 -0.82 16.39
CA LEU A 132 11.65 -1.05 15.05
C LEU A 132 12.57 -0.43 13.99
N LEU A 133 13.02 0.81 14.20
CA LEU A 133 13.94 1.48 13.28
C LEU A 133 15.33 0.81 13.30
N GLU A 134 15.83 0.41 14.47
CA GLU A 134 17.06 -0.36 14.61
C GLU A 134 17.01 -1.67 13.81
N ARG A 135 15.87 -2.38 13.81
CA ARG A 135 15.69 -3.60 13.01
C ARG A 135 15.84 -3.32 11.51
N VAL A 136 15.25 -2.24 11.00
CA VAL A 136 15.37 -1.84 9.59
C VAL A 136 16.81 -1.53 9.23
N LEU A 137 17.50 -0.75 10.06
CA LEU A 137 18.89 -0.38 9.85
C LEU A 137 19.81 -1.61 9.90
N SER A 138 19.59 -2.50 10.85
CA SER A 138 20.35 -3.75 10.99
C SER A 138 20.13 -4.70 9.81
N ALA A 139 18.91 -4.79 9.30
CA ALA A 139 18.59 -5.58 8.12
C ALA A 139 19.33 -5.07 6.88
N GLY A 140 19.36 -3.74 6.67
CA GLY A 140 20.09 -3.16 5.54
C GLY A 140 21.61 -3.29 5.65
N VAL A 141 22.17 -3.28 6.87
CA VAL A 141 23.59 -3.61 7.08
C VAL A 141 23.85 -5.09 6.74
N ALA A 142 22.98 -6.00 7.18
CA ALA A 142 23.11 -7.43 6.93
C ALA A 142 22.96 -7.79 5.44
N SER A 143 22.08 -7.11 4.70
CA SER A 143 21.91 -7.28 3.25
C SER A 143 23.03 -6.62 2.43
N GLY A 144 23.80 -5.72 3.05
CA GLY A 144 24.85 -4.94 2.39
C GLY A 144 24.33 -3.69 1.67
N GLU A 145 23.05 -3.36 1.81
CA GLU A 145 22.46 -2.12 1.31
C GLU A 145 22.98 -0.89 2.06
N PHE A 146 23.25 -1.02 3.37
CA PHE A 146 23.67 0.08 4.25
C PHE A 146 25.10 -0.06 4.75
N ARG A 147 25.75 1.09 4.95
CA ARG A 147 27.01 1.25 5.67
C ARG A 147 26.77 2.05 6.95
N CYS A 148 26.20 1.38 7.96
CA CYS A 148 25.97 1.94 9.28
C CYS A 148 26.83 1.19 10.31
N SER A 149 27.64 1.92 11.10
CA SER A 149 28.51 1.30 12.10
C SER A 149 27.81 0.99 13.42
N ASP A 150 26.71 1.69 13.71
CA ASP A 150 25.94 1.54 14.95
C ASP A 150 24.45 1.77 14.65
N PRO A 151 23.72 0.73 14.23
CA PRO A 151 22.29 0.82 13.94
C PRO A 151 21.45 1.34 15.11
N SER A 152 21.79 0.96 16.34
CA SER A 152 21.04 1.36 17.54
C SER A 152 21.18 2.86 17.81
N ALA A 153 22.41 3.38 17.80
CA ALA A 153 22.64 4.80 17.99
C ALA A 153 22.08 5.65 16.84
N SER A 154 22.07 5.11 15.61
CA SER A 154 21.50 5.78 14.44
C SER A 154 19.97 5.85 14.53
N ALA A 155 19.31 4.78 14.98
CA ALA A 155 17.88 4.76 15.24
C ALA A 155 17.48 5.80 16.30
N LEU A 156 18.25 5.90 17.39
CA LEU A 156 18.02 6.92 18.43
C LEU A 156 18.17 8.35 17.90
N ARG A 157 19.16 8.62 17.04
CA ARG A 157 19.34 9.96 16.43
C ARG A 157 18.21 10.31 15.47
N LEU A 158 17.77 9.35 14.67
CA LEU A 158 16.68 9.55 13.71
C LEU A 158 15.35 9.82 14.42
N THR A 159 14.98 8.98 15.38
CA THR A 159 13.76 9.19 16.19
C THR A 159 13.82 10.52 16.93
N GLY A 160 14.93 10.85 17.60
CA GLY A 160 15.08 12.15 18.27
C GLY A 160 14.99 13.37 17.34
N LEU A 161 15.46 13.27 16.09
CA LEU A 161 15.26 14.32 15.09
C LEU A 161 13.78 14.46 14.73
N ILE A 162 13.11 13.33 14.48
CA ILE A 162 11.68 13.29 14.14
C ILE A 162 10.88 13.93 15.28
N ASP A 163 11.05 13.48 16.52
CA ASP A 163 10.31 13.99 17.68
C ASP A 163 10.47 15.51 17.83
N GLY A 164 11.72 16.00 17.72
CA GLY A 164 12.03 17.43 17.84
C GLY A 164 11.45 18.29 16.72
N LEU A 165 11.40 17.77 15.49
CA LEU A 165 10.80 18.46 14.35
C LEU A 165 9.27 18.35 14.36
N ALA A 166 8.70 17.24 14.84
CA ALA A 166 7.26 17.05 14.96
C ALA A 166 6.63 18.06 15.93
N ILE A 167 7.30 18.33 17.06
CA ILE A 167 6.89 19.40 17.98
C ILE A 167 6.86 20.76 17.27
N GLN A 168 7.90 21.09 16.50
CA GLN A 168 7.97 22.36 15.77
C GLN A 168 6.91 22.45 14.67
N PHE A 169 6.68 21.35 13.94
CA PHE A 169 5.69 21.25 12.88
C PHE A 169 4.26 21.41 13.40
N ALA A 170 3.94 20.81 14.55
CA ALA A 170 2.64 20.93 15.19
C ALA A 170 2.43 22.28 15.88
N ALA A 171 3.45 22.83 16.55
CA ALA A 171 3.31 24.05 17.35
C ALA A 171 3.43 25.35 16.55
N HIS A 172 4.02 25.31 15.35
CA HIS A 172 4.33 26.51 14.57
C HIS A 172 3.86 26.38 13.11
N ASP A 173 2.64 26.83 12.86
CA ASP A 173 2.04 26.85 11.52
C ASP A 173 2.95 27.57 10.50
N GLY A 174 3.24 26.88 9.40
CA GLY A 174 4.01 27.41 8.27
C GLY A 174 5.53 27.48 8.49
N LEU A 175 6.06 27.07 9.65
CA LEU A 175 7.51 27.00 9.89
C LEU A 175 8.19 25.96 9.01
N LEU A 176 7.55 24.80 8.86
CA LEU A 176 8.06 23.66 8.12
C LEU A 176 6.92 23.06 7.30
N THR A 177 7.19 22.69 6.05
CA THR A 177 6.25 21.89 5.27
C THR A 177 6.51 20.41 5.52
N ARG A 178 5.49 19.55 5.38
CA ARG A 178 5.67 18.10 5.54
C ARG A 178 6.79 17.55 4.63
N ALA A 179 6.84 18.02 3.38
CA ALA A 179 7.89 17.64 2.44
C ALA A 179 9.29 18.01 2.96
N ALA A 180 9.47 19.25 3.41
CA ALA A 180 10.74 19.69 3.99
C ALA A 180 11.11 18.92 5.27
N PHE A 181 10.12 18.52 6.09
CA PHE A 181 10.36 17.66 7.24
C PHE A 181 10.92 16.30 6.79
N ILE A 182 10.23 15.61 5.87
CA ILE A 182 10.70 14.35 5.30
C ILE A 182 12.11 14.49 4.73
N ASP A 183 12.39 15.58 4.01
CA ASP A 183 13.72 15.83 3.44
C ASP A 183 14.80 15.96 4.52
N HIS A 184 14.52 16.62 5.64
CA HIS A 184 15.46 16.69 6.77
C HIS A 184 15.75 15.32 7.38
N VAL A 185 14.72 14.49 7.55
CA VAL A 185 14.87 13.15 8.12
C VAL A 185 15.61 12.23 7.14
N ARG A 186 15.25 12.26 5.85
CA ARG A 186 15.96 11.53 4.78
C ARG A 186 17.41 11.95 4.66
N TRP A 187 17.72 13.24 4.81
CA TRP A 187 19.10 13.72 4.78
C TRP A 187 19.94 13.10 5.90
N LEU A 188 19.42 13.08 7.13
CA LEU A 188 20.11 12.41 8.24
C LEU A 188 20.20 10.91 7.98
N ALA A 189 19.10 10.27 7.58
CA ALA A 189 19.06 8.83 7.31
C ALA A 189 20.09 8.42 6.26
N ALA A 190 20.17 9.15 5.15
CA ALA A 190 21.15 8.93 4.09
C ALA A 190 22.59 8.99 4.62
N ALA A 191 22.89 9.97 5.47
CA ALA A 191 24.20 10.12 6.10
C ALA A 191 24.53 8.97 7.08
N GLU A 192 23.55 8.53 7.89
CA GLU A 192 23.70 7.44 8.87
C GLU A 192 23.92 6.07 8.20
N VAL A 193 23.29 5.84 7.05
CA VAL A 193 23.33 4.54 6.35
C VAL A 193 24.26 4.53 5.14
N GLY A 194 24.88 5.67 4.81
CA GLY A 194 25.90 5.78 3.77
C GLY A 194 25.37 5.60 2.34
N VAL A 195 24.16 6.06 2.06
CA VAL A 195 23.54 6.08 0.72
C VAL A 195 23.43 7.52 0.20
N ASP A 196 23.25 7.70 -1.11
CA ASP A 196 22.91 9.02 -1.66
C ASP A 196 21.44 9.35 -1.35
N ILE A 197 21.15 10.60 -0.98
CA ILE A 197 19.79 11.04 -0.68
C ILE A 197 18.85 10.83 -1.88
N ALA A 198 19.37 10.92 -3.12
CA ALA A 198 18.59 10.66 -4.34
C ALA A 198 18.10 9.20 -4.45
N GLU A 199 18.68 8.26 -3.69
CA GLU A 199 18.23 6.87 -3.66
C GLU A 199 16.87 6.72 -2.96
N PHE A 200 16.48 7.64 -2.07
CA PHE A 200 15.14 7.67 -1.47
C PHE A 200 14.04 7.99 -2.49
N ASP A 201 14.33 8.88 -3.45
CA ASP A 201 13.37 9.19 -4.52
C ASP A 201 13.26 8.03 -5.52
N ALA A 202 14.40 7.37 -5.79
CA ALA A 202 14.44 6.18 -6.63
C ALA A 202 13.74 4.97 -5.98
N SER A 203 13.79 4.83 -4.64
CA SER A 203 13.13 3.75 -3.91
C SER A 203 11.61 3.92 -3.91
N GLN A 204 11.09 5.16 -3.84
CA GLN A 204 9.67 5.44 -4.05
C GLN A 204 9.22 5.16 -5.48
N ALA A 205 10.05 5.44 -6.49
CA ALA A 205 9.75 5.11 -7.88
C ALA A 205 9.72 3.59 -8.15
N ALA A 206 10.36 2.79 -7.30
CA ALA A 206 10.42 1.33 -7.42
C ALA A 206 9.26 0.59 -6.70
N VAL A 207 8.52 1.26 -5.82
CA VAL A 207 7.26 0.77 -5.26
C VAL A 207 6.14 1.37 -6.11
N PRO A 208 5.31 0.59 -6.82
CA PRO A 208 4.17 1.16 -7.52
C PRO A 208 3.27 1.80 -6.47
N ALA A 209 3.25 3.13 -6.41
CA ALA A 209 2.30 3.88 -5.61
C ALA A 209 0.92 3.30 -5.92
N ALA A 210 0.09 3.06 -4.90
CA ALA A 210 -1.31 2.73 -5.13
C ALA A 210 -1.88 3.86 -6.00
N SER A 211 -2.13 3.55 -7.26
CA SER A 211 -2.51 4.52 -8.26
C SER A 211 -3.78 5.22 -7.78
N LYS A 212 -3.81 6.55 -7.88
CA LYS A 212 -5.00 7.34 -7.56
C LYS A 212 -6.22 6.65 -8.20
N PRO A 213 -7.32 6.45 -7.46
CA PRO A 213 -8.45 5.67 -7.96
C PRO A 213 -8.91 6.23 -9.31
N LEU A 214 -8.97 5.35 -10.31
CA LEU A 214 -9.32 5.70 -11.69
C LEU A 214 -10.70 6.33 -11.76
N SER A 215 -10.90 7.23 -12.72
CA SER A 215 -12.26 7.66 -13.02
C SER A 215 -13.11 6.45 -13.45
N PRO A 216 -14.40 6.39 -13.07
CA PRO A 216 -15.29 5.31 -13.48
C PRO A 216 -15.37 5.13 -15.00
N ALA A 217 -15.21 6.21 -15.77
CA ALA A 217 -15.21 6.18 -17.22
C ALA A 217 -13.97 5.45 -17.79
N THR A 218 -12.79 5.71 -17.24
CA THR A 218 -11.56 5.03 -17.68
C THR A 218 -11.54 3.56 -17.27
N ASP A 219 -11.96 3.23 -16.03
CA ASP A 219 -12.06 1.84 -15.59
C ASP A 219 -13.04 1.05 -16.49
N LEU A 220 -14.23 1.59 -16.77
CA LEU A 220 -15.19 0.95 -17.67
C LEU A 220 -14.62 0.75 -19.08
N ALA A 221 -13.95 1.76 -19.65
CA ALA A 221 -13.39 1.67 -21.00
C ALA A 221 -12.30 0.60 -21.12
N LEU A 222 -11.44 0.44 -20.11
CA LEU A 222 -10.39 -0.59 -20.08
C LEU A 222 -10.98 -1.99 -19.89
N ARG A 223 -12.00 -2.14 -19.03
CA ARG A 223 -12.73 -3.41 -18.90
C ARG A 223 -13.42 -3.79 -20.21
N GLN A 224 -14.00 -2.83 -20.92
CA GLN A 224 -14.60 -3.06 -22.24
C GLN A 224 -13.55 -3.43 -23.30
N LEU A 225 -12.35 -2.83 -23.28
CA LEU A 225 -11.24 -3.23 -24.14
C LEU A 225 -10.89 -4.71 -23.95
N ILE A 226 -10.75 -5.15 -22.70
CA ILE A 226 -10.47 -6.56 -22.37
C ILE A 226 -11.64 -7.46 -22.79
N GLY A 227 -12.87 -7.03 -22.54
CA GLY A 227 -14.07 -7.75 -22.96
C GLY A 227 -14.11 -7.98 -24.48
N ARG A 228 -13.87 -6.93 -25.28
CA ARG A 228 -13.79 -7.03 -26.74
C ARG A 228 -12.65 -7.93 -27.20
N TYR A 229 -11.51 -7.92 -26.52
CA TYR A 229 -10.41 -8.83 -26.83
C TYR A 229 -10.85 -10.29 -26.64
N CYS A 230 -11.42 -10.62 -25.48
CA CYS A 230 -11.90 -11.96 -25.16
C CYS A 230 -13.01 -12.41 -26.13
N ASP A 231 -13.94 -11.53 -26.47
CA ASP A 231 -15.01 -11.82 -27.44
C ASP A 231 -14.43 -12.06 -28.85
N GLY A 232 -13.49 -11.23 -29.30
CA GLY A 232 -12.79 -11.44 -30.58
C GLY A 232 -12.05 -12.78 -30.65
N VAL A 233 -11.46 -13.25 -29.54
CA VAL A 233 -10.87 -14.60 -29.45
C VAL A 233 -11.95 -15.69 -29.60
N GLN A 234 -13.05 -15.58 -28.86
CA GLN A 234 -14.12 -16.57 -28.83
C GLN A 234 -14.85 -16.69 -30.17
N GLN A 235 -15.19 -15.56 -30.78
CA GLN A 235 -15.88 -15.48 -32.07
C GLN A 235 -14.94 -15.73 -33.26
N ARG A 236 -13.62 -15.71 -33.01
CA ARG A 236 -12.59 -15.70 -34.07
C ARG A 236 -12.75 -14.51 -35.02
N ASP A 237 -13.25 -13.40 -34.49
CA ASP A 237 -13.48 -12.18 -35.24
C ASP A 237 -12.20 -11.34 -35.23
N VAL A 238 -11.53 -11.34 -36.39
CA VAL A 238 -10.27 -10.62 -36.59
C VAL A 238 -10.43 -9.11 -36.54
N ASP A 239 -11.61 -8.58 -36.90
CA ASP A 239 -11.86 -7.15 -36.94
C ASP A 239 -12.07 -6.63 -35.51
N ILE A 240 -12.88 -7.35 -34.72
CA ILE A 240 -13.05 -7.05 -33.29
C ILE A 240 -11.70 -7.18 -32.58
N TRP A 241 -11.03 -8.33 -32.72
CA TRP A 241 -9.77 -8.60 -32.02
C TRP A 241 -8.66 -7.63 -32.44
N GLY A 242 -8.51 -7.39 -33.75
CA GLY A 242 -7.53 -6.47 -34.32
C GLY A 242 -7.76 -5.01 -33.90
N SER A 243 -9.01 -4.59 -33.68
CA SER A 243 -9.34 -3.24 -33.21
C SER A 243 -8.85 -2.92 -31.79
N THR A 244 -8.49 -3.94 -31.02
CA THR A 244 -8.00 -3.76 -29.64
C THR A 244 -6.54 -3.34 -29.56
N TRP A 245 -5.81 -3.34 -30.67
CA TRP A 245 -4.37 -3.07 -30.71
C TRP A 245 -4.05 -1.68 -31.29
N ALA A 246 -3.07 -1.00 -30.69
CA ALA A 246 -2.43 0.16 -31.32
C ALA A 246 -1.67 -0.25 -32.59
N ASN A 247 -1.47 0.69 -33.52
CA ASN A 247 -0.84 0.40 -34.81
C ASN A 247 0.60 -0.14 -34.67
N ASP A 248 1.35 0.40 -33.72
CA ASP A 248 2.73 0.09 -33.38
C ASP A 248 2.85 -0.85 -32.17
N ALA A 249 1.77 -1.53 -31.79
CA ALA A 249 1.75 -2.36 -30.59
C ALA A 249 2.74 -3.53 -30.66
N THR A 250 3.12 -4.05 -29.50
CA THR A 250 3.95 -5.26 -29.38
C THR A 250 3.22 -6.37 -28.60
N TRP A 251 3.34 -7.61 -29.08
CA TRP A 251 2.77 -8.78 -28.43
C TRP A 251 3.86 -9.82 -28.15
N ASP A 252 4.03 -10.15 -26.88
CA ASP A 252 4.96 -11.17 -26.40
C ASP A 252 4.18 -12.28 -25.69
N LEU A 253 4.33 -13.50 -26.21
CA LEU A 253 3.70 -14.71 -25.67
C LEU A 253 4.65 -15.53 -24.78
N ALA A 254 5.81 -14.97 -24.41
CA ALA A 254 6.91 -15.68 -23.75
C ALA A 254 7.35 -16.95 -24.49
N ARG A 255 7.13 -16.99 -25.81
CA ARG A 255 7.46 -18.09 -26.73
C ARG A 255 8.11 -17.53 -27.98
N GLY A 256 9.39 -17.22 -27.86
CA GLY A 256 10.20 -16.67 -28.96
C GLY A 256 10.28 -15.14 -28.93
N LYS A 257 10.50 -14.53 -30.10
CA LYS A 257 10.65 -13.08 -30.20
C LYS A 257 9.28 -12.39 -30.17
N PRO A 258 9.16 -11.24 -29.48
CA PRO A 258 7.96 -10.41 -29.54
C PRO A 258 7.60 -10.03 -30.97
N VAL A 259 6.30 -9.93 -31.24
CA VAL A 259 5.74 -9.51 -32.53
C VAL A 259 5.37 -8.04 -32.46
N SER A 260 5.98 -7.20 -33.29
CA SER A 260 5.71 -5.76 -33.32
C SER A 260 4.88 -5.36 -34.55
N GLY A 261 3.97 -4.42 -34.33
CA GLY A 261 3.05 -3.85 -35.31
C GLY A 261 1.74 -4.64 -35.43
N ARG A 262 0.60 -3.92 -35.41
CA ARG A 262 -0.75 -4.49 -35.44
C ARG A 262 -0.97 -5.50 -36.57
N ALA A 263 -0.51 -5.20 -37.77
CA ALA A 263 -0.66 -6.09 -38.93
C ALA A 263 0.06 -7.43 -38.74
N ASN A 264 1.25 -7.42 -38.13
CA ASN A 264 2.02 -8.62 -37.83
C ASN A 264 1.40 -9.42 -36.68
N ILE A 265 0.88 -8.72 -35.66
CA ILE A 265 0.17 -9.33 -34.54
C ILE A 265 -1.07 -10.06 -35.05
N ILE A 266 -1.91 -9.40 -35.87
CA ILE A 266 -3.10 -10.01 -36.50
C ILE A 266 -2.72 -11.24 -37.34
N LYS A 267 -1.70 -11.11 -38.20
CA LYS A 267 -1.23 -12.23 -39.03
C LYS A 267 -0.77 -13.42 -38.19
N THR A 268 -0.04 -13.17 -37.11
CA THR A 268 0.44 -14.20 -36.19
C THR A 268 -0.72 -14.88 -35.48
N TRP A 269 -1.67 -14.10 -34.98
CA TRP A 269 -2.86 -14.62 -34.32
C TRP A 269 -3.71 -15.48 -35.25
N LEU A 270 -4.01 -15.01 -36.47
CA LEU A 270 -4.72 -15.82 -37.48
C LEU A 270 -4.01 -17.15 -37.78
N GLY A 271 -2.68 -17.16 -37.80
CA GLY A 271 -1.88 -18.37 -37.94
C GLY A 271 -2.07 -19.33 -36.76
N ALA A 272 -2.00 -18.82 -35.53
CA ALA A 272 -2.18 -19.60 -34.31
C ALA A 272 -3.59 -20.19 -34.19
N MET A 273 -4.63 -19.41 -34.54
CA MET A 273 -6.03 -19.81 -34.41
C MET A 273 -6.41 -21.02 -35.27
N LYS A 274 -5.67 -21.30 -36.36
CA LYS A 274 -5.88 -22.50 -37.20
C LYS A 274 -5.66 -23.80 -36.44
N ASN A 275 -4.86 -23.78 -35.37
CA ASN A 275 -4.54 -24.97 -34.59
C ASN A 275 -5.65 -25.32 -33.58
N PHE A 276 -6.69 -24.51 -33.48
CA PHE A 276 -7.78 -24.71 -32.53
C PHE A 276 -9.08 -25.05 -33.27
N ALA A 277 -9.86 -25.99 -32.76
CA ALA A 277 -11.26 -26.18 -33.11
C ALA A 277 -12.12 -25.09 -32.44
N TRP A 278 -11.83 -24.78 -31.17
CA TRP A 278 -12.37 -23.63 -30.44
C TRP A 278 -11.44 -23.23 -29.30
N VAL A 279 -11.52 -21.98 -28.87
CA VAL A 279 -10.84 -21.44 -27.68
C VAL A 279 -11.77 -20.45 -27.01
N VAL A 280 -11.88 -20.55 -25.69
CA VAL A 280 -12.61 -19.62 -24.84
C VAL A 280 -11.62 -18.98 -23.89
N GLN A 281 -11.44 -17.67 -24.01
CA GLN A 281 -10.60 -16.87 -23.12
C GLN A 281 -11.48 -15.99 -22.22
N MET A 282 -11.19 -15.99 -20.93
CA MET A 282 -11.81 -15.15 -19.91
C MET A 282 -10.73 -14.37 -19.15
N ALA A 283 -11.09 -13.21 -18.61
CA ALA A 283 -10.19 -12.34 -17.86
C ALA A 283 -10.83 -11.91 -16.52
N PRO A 284 -10.90 -12.81 -15.52
CA PRO A 284 -11.65 -12.56 -14.28
C PRO A 284 -11.00 -11.53 -13.35
N LEU A 285 -9.68 -11.31 -13.46
CA LEU A 285 -8.95 -10.40 -12.58
C LEU A 285 -8.18 -9.38 -13.41
N THR A 286 -8.47 -8.12 -13.16
CA THR A 286 -7.89 -6.97 -13.87
C THR A 286 -7.51 -5.90 -12.86
N VAL A 287 -6.27 -5.43 -12.91
CA VAL A 287 -5.77 -4.29 -12.15
C VAL A 287 -5.16 -3.30 -13.12
N PHE A 288 -5.42 -2.02 -12.92
CA PHE A 288 -5.02 -0.95 -13.83
C PHE A 288 -4.28 0.14 -13.05
N ASP A 289 -3.26 0.71 -13.69
CA ASP A 289 -2.53 1.88 -13.23
C ASP A 289 -2.41 2.85 -14.41
N ILE A 290 -3.20 3.91 -14.40
CA ILE A 290 -3.41 4.75 -15.59
C ILE A 290 -3.16 6.21 -15.26
N ASN A 291 -2.33 6.84 -16.08
CA ASN A 291 -2.22 8.27 -16.14
C ASN A 291 -3.26 8.81 -17.15
N GLU A 292 -4.44 9.18 -16.65
CA GLU A 292 -5.54 9.66 -17.49
C GLU A 292 -5.19 10.93 -18.28
N ALA A 293 -4.33 11.79 -17.72
CA ALA A 293 -3.90 13.04 -18.35
C ALA A 293 -2.94 12.77 -19.51
N ALA A 294 -2.00 11.85 -19.33
CA ALA A 294 -1.08 11.43 -20.39
C ALA A 294 -1.74 10.49 -21.41
N GLY A 295 -2.88 9.88 -21.08
CA GLY A 295 -3.55 8.92 -21.96
C GLY A 295 -2.76 7.63 -22.13
N GLU A 296 -2.00 7.23 -21.11
CA GLU A 296 -1.21 6.00 -21.11
C GLU A 296 -1.27 5.34 -19.73
N GLY A 297 -0.88 4.07 -19.65
CA GLY A 297 -0.82 3.36 -18.39
C GLY A 297 -0.46 1.90 -18.56
N THR A 298 -0.50 1.18 -17.44
CA THR A 298 -0.21 -0.25 -17.38
C THR A 298 -1.34 -1.02 -16.70
N GLY A 299 -1.29 -2.33 -16.78
CA GLY A 299 -2.17 -3.17 -15.99
C GLY A 299 -1.77 -4.63 -15.99
N ARG A 300 -2.39 -5.38 -15.09
CA ARG A 300 -2.27 -6.83 -14.99
C ARG A 300 -3.62 -7.47 -15.26
N VAL A 301 -3.65 -8.40 -16.19
CA VAL A 301 -4.86 -9.11 -16.60
C VAL A 301 -4.61 -10.60 -16.49
N THR A 302 -5.15 -11.23 -15.44
CA THR A 302 -5.10 -12.69 -15.33
C THR A 302 -6.13 -13.28 -16.29
N VAL A 303 -5.66 -14.12 -17.20
CA VAL A 303 -6.47 -14.80 -18.19
C VAL A 303 -6.53 -16.29 -17.92
N GLN A 304 -7.70 -16.85 -18.16
CA GLN A 304 -7.91 -18.29 -18.23
C GLN A 304 -8.42 -18.65 -19.62
N GLU A 305 -7.81 -19.67 -20.22
CA GLU A 305 -8.28 -20.26 -21.46
C GLU A 305 -8.72 -21.70 -21.24
N ARG A 306 -9.78 -22.09 -21.94
CA ARG A 306 -10.07 -23.48 -22.27
C ARG A 306 -10.09 -23.59 -23.78
N PHE A 307 -9.53 -24.66 -24.31
CA PHE A 307 -9.48 -24.85 -25.75
C PHE A 307 -9.61 -26.32 -26.13
N ARG A 308 -9.98 -26.53 -27.39
CA ARG A 308 -9.80 -27.79 -28.10
C ARG A 308 -8.99 -27.52 -29.35
N THR A 309 -7.93 -28.29 -29.56
CA THR A 309 -7.09 -28.21 -30.75
C THR A 309 -7.80 -28.83 -31.96
N ALA A 310 -7.33 -28.53 -33.16
CA ALA A 310 -7.92 -29.04 -34.40
C ALA A 310 -7.79 -30.57 -34.53
N ASP A 311 -6.81 -31.18 -33.87
CA ASP A 311 -6.59 -32.63 -33.80
C ASP A 311 -7.35 -33.31 -32.63
N GLY A 312 -8.14 -32.55 -31.86
CA GLY A 312 -9.08 -33.08 -30.87
C GLY A 312 -8.62 -33.05 -29.42
N ALA A 313 -7.35 -32.73 -29.13
CA ALA A 313 -6.86 -32.60 -27.75
C ALA A 313 -7.53 -31.44 -27.02
N ALA A 314 -7.84 -31.64 -25.74
CA ALA A 314 -8.41 -30.61 -24.87
C ALA A 314 -7.33 -30.02 -23.96
N GLY A 315 -7.47 -28.76 -23.58
CA GLY A 315 -6.51 -28.15 -22.67
C GLY A 315 -7.00 -26.86 -22.03
N SER A 316 -6.19 -26.38 -21.10
CA SER A 316 -6.39 -25.11 -20.42
C SER A 316 -5.09 -24.35 -20.25
N MET A 317 -5.21 -23.04 -20.13
CA MET A 317 -4.10 -22.15 -19.82
C MET A 317 -4.51 -21.18 -18.72
N LEU A 318 -3.61 -20.93 -17.79
CA LEU A 318 -3.68 -19.83 -16.83
C LEU A 318 -2.43 -18.97 -17.01
N GLY A 319 -2.62 -17.67 -17.12
CA GLY A 319 -1.50 -16.74 -17.24
C GLY A 319 -1.91 -15.33 -16.86
N THR A 320 -0.92 -14.46 -16.76
CA THR A 320 -1.12 -13.04 -16.50
C THR A 320 -0.49 -12.25 -17.62
N TYR A 321 -1.30 -11.43 -18.29
CA TYR A 321 -0.78 -10.40 -19.17
C TYR A 321 -0.33 -9.20 -18.35
N HIS A 322 0.89 -8.74 -18.64
CA HIS A 322 1.40 -7.44 -18.25
C HIS A 322 1.21 -6.51 -19.46
N ASP A 323 0.25 -5.61 -19.34
CA ASP A 323 -0.25 -4.80 -20.45
C ASP A 323 0.23 -3.35 -20.32
N ARG A 324 0.50 -2.72 -21.47
CA ARG A 324 0.62 -1.27 -21.61
C ARG A 324 -0.53 -0.76 -22.46
N TYR A 325 -1.17 0.32 -22.03
CA TYR A 325 -2.32 0.93 -22.68
C TYR A 325 -1.98 2.30 -23.23
N VAL A 326 -2.61 2.66 -24.35
CA VAL A 326 -2.58 4.02 -24.89
C VAL A 326 -3.98 4.44 -25.31
N ARG A 327 -4.33 5.70 -25.07
CA ARG A 327 -5.58 6.32 -25.48
C ARG A 327 -5.40 6.89 -26.88
N THR A 328 -6.26 6.46 -27.79
CA THR A 328 -6.32 6.94 -29.17
C THR A 328 -7.62 7.71 -29.41
N SER A 329 -7.82 8.24 -30.61
CA SER A 329 -9.08 8.89 -31.01
C SER A 329 -10.30 7.96 -30.94
N VAL A 330 -10.10 6.64 -30.93
CA VAL A 330 -11.17 5.62 -30.84
C VAL A 330 -11.26 4.96 -29.46
N GLY A 331 -10.52 5.49 -28.48
CA GLY A 331 -10.49 4.98 -27.10
C GLY A 331 -9.19 4.26 -26.73
N TRP A 332 -9.22 3.56 -25.60
CA TRP A 332 -8.09 2.80 -25.09
C TRP A 332 -7.84 1.53 -25.91
N VAL A 333 -6.57 1.26 -26.19
CA VAL A 333 -6.09 0.06 -26.91
C VAL A 333 -4.81 -0.47 -26.26
N PHE A 334 -4.46 -1.72 -26.54
CA PHE A 334 -3.20 -2.33 -26.14
C PHE A 334 -2.05 -1.77 -26.97
N ALA A 335 -1.10 -1.12 -26.31
CA ALA A 335 0.19 -0.73 -26.86
C ALA A 335 1.22 -1.85 -26.67
N GLU A 336 1.10 -2.63 -25.61
CA GLU A 336 1.91 -3.81 -25.38
C GLU A 336 1.11 -4.85 -24.60
N ARG A 337 1.31 -6.13 -24.92
CA ARG A 337 0.86 -7.24 -24.09
C ARG A 337 1.96 -8.28 -23.96
N ARG A 338 2.41 -8.55 -22.73
CA ARG A 338 3.37 -9.62 -22.44
C ARG A 338 2.73 -10.68 -21.55
N LEU A 339 2.62 -11.90 -22.06
CA LEU A 339 2.09 -13.03 -21.32
C LEU A 339 3.15 -13.65 -20.40
N GLU A 340 2.85 -13.71 -19.12
CA GLU A 340 3.51 -14.60 -18.17
C GLU A 340 2.64 -15.86 -18.01
N LEU A 341 3.19 -17.01 -18.40
CA LEU A 341 2.48 -18.28 -18.31
C LEU A 341 2.60 -18.85 -16.89
N ILE A 342 1.47 -19.09 -16.23
CA ILE A 342 1.43 -19.70 -14.90
C ILE A 342 1.28 -21.22 -15.03
N GLU A 343 0.30 -21.66 -15.81
CA GLU A 343 0.02 -23.08 -16.01
C GLU A 343 -0.50 -23.32 -17.42
N ARG A 344 -0.10 -24.46 -18.01
CA ARG A 344 -0.73 -24.99 -19.22
C ARG A 344 -0.89 -26.49 -19.12
N LEU A 345 -2.13 -26.94 -19.21
CA LEU A 345 -2.50 -28.35 -19.17
C LEU A 345 -3.02 -28.78 -20.54
N ILE A 346 -2.60 -29.96 -20.98
CA ILE A 346 -3.09 -30.61 -22.19
C ILE A 346 -3.47 -32.02 -21.80
N ASP A 347 -4.74 -32.38 -22.00
CA ASP A 347 -5.19 -33.76 -21.92
C ASP A 347 -5.04 -34.37 -23.32
N PRO A 348 -4.10 -35.31 -23.51
CA PRO A 348 -3.87 -35.94 -24.80
C PRO A 348 -4.99 -36.92 -25.20
N THR A 349 -5.96 -37.18 -24.31
CA THR A 349 -7.04 -38.13 -24.56
C THR A 349 -8.15 -37.45 -25.35
N PRO A 350 -8.44 -37.86 -26.61
CA PRO A 350 -9.60 -37.35 -27.32
C PRO A 350 -10.87 -37.80 -26.58
N ALA A 351 -11.67 -36.82 -26.15
CA ALA A 351 -12.97 -37.03 -25.51
C ALA A 351 -14.01 -37.67 -26.44
#